data_AF-A0A8J4CN19-F1
#
_entry.id   AF-A0A8J4CN19-F1
#
_cell.length_a   1.000
_cell.length_b   1.000
_cell.length_c   1.000
_cell.angle_alpha   90.00
_cell.angle_beta   90.00
_cell.angle_gamma   90.00
#
_symmetry.space_group_name_H-M   'P 1'
#
loop_
_entity.id
_entity.type
_entity.pdbx_description
1 polymer ?
#
loop_
_entity_poly.entity_id
_entity_poly.type
_entity_poly.pdbx_seq_one_letter_code
_entity_poly.pdbx_strand_id
1 'polypeptide(L)'
;MEFGKAMLRASKEVALPTTGEPVQMRLGLHSGPAMSGVVGSKMPRFTVFGETVELAHRMESSGVPNRIHVSGATRELLRKETWEQTEGLLVDDGKRMDTHLWVEEQEEDVLYKQRVMAVYL
;
A
#
# COMPACT_ATOMS: atom_id res chain seq x y z
N MET A 1 -5.70 -5.58 -3.50
CA MET A 1 -4.27 -5.29 -3.73
C MET A 1 -3.96 -5.02 -5.20
N GLU A 2 -4.57 -5.75 -6.13
CA GLU A 2 -4.31 -5.63 -7.59
C GLU A 2 -4.36 -4.20 -8.16
N PHE A 3 -5.35 -3.39 -7.77
CA PHE A 3 -5.42 -1.99 -8.22
C PHE A 3 -4.19 -1.17 -7.82
N GLY A 4 -3.72 -1.32 -6.57
CA GLY A 4 -2.52 -0.62 -6.09
C GLY A 4 -1.27 -1.03 -6.86
N LYS A 5 -1.12 -2.34 -7.15
CA LYS A 5 -0.02 -2.86 -7.98
C LYS A 5 -0.08 -2.31 -9.41
N ALA A 6 -1.28 -2.27 -10.01
CA ALA A 6 -1.48 -1.74 -11.35
C ALA A 6 -1.13 -0.24 -11.43
N MET A 7 -1.50 0.54 -10.41
CA MET A 7 -1.14 1.96 -10.31
C MET A 7 0.38 2.17 -10.24
N LEU A 8 1.10 1.35 -9.45
CA LEU A 8 2.57 1.40 -9.40
C LEU A 8 3.23 1.04 -10.73
N ARG A 9 2.66 0.09 -11.49
CA ARG A 9 3.15 -0.24 -12.84
C ARG A 9 2.91 0.91 -13.81
N ALA A 10 1.70 1.47 -13.80
CA ALA A 10 1.34 2.60 -14.65
C ALA A 10 2.18 3.85 -14.35
N SER A 11 2.52 4.10 -13.08
CA SER A 11 3.36 5.27 -12.72
C SER A 11 4.76 5.19 -13.31
N LYS A 12 5.30 3.97 -13.51
CA LYS A 12 6.61 3.74 -14.16
C LYS A 12 6.59 4.12 -15.65
N GLU A 13 5.43 4.08 -16.30
CA GLU A 13 5.26 4.42 -17.73
C GLU A 13 5.09 5.93 -17.98
N VAL A 14 4.76 6.69 -16.94
CA VAL A 14 4.55 8.14 -17.05
C VAL A 14 5.83 8.87 -16.66
N ALA A 15 6.46 9.52 -17.63
CA ALA A 15 7.63 10.37 -17.40
C ALA A 15 7.23 11.80 -17.01
N LEU A 16 7.94 12.38 -16.04
CA LEU A 16 7.78 13.78 -15.67
C LEU A 16 8.29 14.68 -16.81
N PRO A 17 7.53 15.71 -17.22
CA PRO A 17 7.93 16.59 -18.33
C PRO A 17 9.16 17.46 -18.01
N THR A 18 9.50 17.59 -16.73
CA THR A 18 10.61 18.41 -16.25
C THR A 18 11.94 17.65 -16.16
N THR A 19 11.92 16.40 -15.68
CA THR A 19 13.14 15.60 -15.44
C THR A 19 13.30 14.42 -16.40
N GLY A 20 12.21 13.99 -17.06
CA GLY A 20 12.18 12.76 -17.85
C GLY A 20 12.16 11.47 -17.02
N GLU A 21 12.20 11.57 -15.69
CA GLU A 21 12.15 10.41 -14.79
C GLU A 21 10.70 9.92 -14.58
N PRO A 22 10.49 8.62 -14.28
CA PRO A 22 9.17 8.10 -13.99
C PRO A 22 8.52 8.74 -12.76
N VAL A 23 7.19 8.84 -12.76
CA VAL A 23 6.44 9.32 -11.59
C VAL A 23 6.58 8.33 -10.44
N GLN A 24 7.03 8.83 -9.30
CA GLN A 24 7.09 8.07 -8.05
C GLN A 24 5.79 8.21 -7.28
N MET A 25 5.23 7.09 -6.81
CA MET A 25 3.99 7.08 -6.03
C MET A 25 4.20 6.39 -4.68
N ARG A 26 3.56 6.91 -3.63
CA ARG A 26 3.41 6.23 -2.34
C ARG A 26 1.99 5.73 -2.19
N LEU A 27 1.81 4.52 -1.70
CA LEU A 27 0.49 3.95 -1.46
C LEU A 27 0.39 3.51 0.00
N GLY A 28 -0.63 3.99 0.71
CA GLY A 28 -0.96 3.60 2.07
C GLY A 28 -2.29 2.86 2.14
N LEU A 29 -2.35 1.74 2.85
CA LEU A 29 -3.58 0.96 3.01
C LEU A 29 -3.85 0.59 4.48
N HIS A 30 -5.02 0.97 4.97
CA HIS A 30 -5.55 0.52 6.25
C HIS A 30 -6.99 0.02 6.08
N SER A 31 -7.37 -0.98 6.87
CA SER A 31 -8.70 -1.61 6.83
C SER A 31 -9.32 -1.54 8.22
N GLY A 32 -10.53 -0.99 8.28
CA GLY A 32 -11.26 -0.79 9.53
C GLY A 32 -12.62 -0.15 9.29
N PRO A 33 -13.39 0.11 10.35
CA PRO A 33 -14.70 0.76 10.25
C PRO A 33 -14.56 2.21 9.80
N ALA A 34 -15.43 2.65 8.89
CA ALA A 34 -15.47 4.01 8.41
C ALA A 34 -16.92 4.47 8.21
N MET A 35 -17.16 5.77 8.32
CA MET A 35 -18.44 6.40 8.04
C MET A 35 -18.36 7.10 6.68
N SER A 36 -19.43 7.09 5.88
CA SER A 36 -19.48 7.84 4.64
C SER A 36 -20.75 8.68 4.55
N GLY A 37 -20.70 9.77 3.79
CA GLY A 37 -21.83 10.68 3.62
C GLY A 37 -21.59 11.69 2.50
N VAL A 38 -22.64 12.44 2.18
CA VAL A 38 -22.59 13.56 1.24
C VAL A 38 -22.55 14.86 2.02
N VAL A 39 -21.53 15.67 1.79
CA VAL A 39 -21.32 16.95 2.50
C VAL A 39 -21.55 18.12 1.54
N GLY A 40 -22.26 19.14 2.03
CA GLY A 40 -22.53 20.39 1.31
C GLY A 40 -23.89 20.41 0.61
N SER A 41 -24.61 21.52 0.75
CA SER A 41 -25.94 21.71 0.14
C SER A 41 -25.87 22.22 -1.30
N LYS A 42 -24.92 23.11 -1.61
CA LYS A 42 -24.76 23.73 -2.93
C LYS A 42 -23.86 22.93 -3.89
N MET A 43 -22.87 22.22 -3.35
CA MET A 43 -21.98 21.32 -4.09
C MET A 43 -21.79 20.04 -3.28
N PRO A 44 -22.71 19.07 -3.40
CA PRO A 44 -22.64 17.82 -2.66
C PRO A 44 -21.38 17.04 -3.07
N ARG A 45 -20.54 16.69 -2.09
CA ARG A 45 -19.36 15.84 -2.28
C ARG A 45 -19.51 14.59 -1.43
N PHE A 46 -19.33 13.42 -2.05
CA PHE A 46 -19.21 12.18 -1.31
C PHE A 46 -17.88 12.17 -0.55
N THR A 47 -17.92 11.85 0.75
CA THR A 47 -16.73 11.83 1.60
C THR A 47 -16.82 10.69 2.59
N VAL A 48 -15.66 10.11 2.91
CA VAL A 48 -15.50 9.07 3.91
C VAL A 48 -14.71 9.67 5.08
N PHE A 49 -15.18 9.41 6.30
CA PHE A 49 -14.64 9.93 7.55
C PHE A 49 -14.39 8.79 8.55
N GLY A 50 -13.51 9.04 9.50
CA GLY A 50 -13.22 8.16 10.63
C GLY A 50 -11.74 7.88 10.80
N GLU A 51 -11.42 7.25 11.93
CA GLU A 51 -10.05 6.85 12.30
C GLU A 51 -9.38 6.00 11.20
N THR A 52 -10.15 5.13 10.53
CA THR A 52 -9.63 4.29 9.44
C THR A 52 -9.03 5.10 8.29
N VAL A 53 -9.63 6.24 7.93
CA VAL A 53 -9.14 7.10 6.84
C VAL A 53 -7.87 7.82 7.28
N GLU A 54 -7.82 8.28 8.52
CA GLU A 54 -6.64 8.93 9.10
C GLU A 54 -5.46 7.95 9.19
N LEU A 55 -5.69 6.72 9.65
CA LEU A 55 -4.67 5.68 9.67
C LEU A 55 -4.20 5.30 8.25
N ALA A 56 -5.10 5.22 7.27
CA ALA A 56 -4.72 4.98 5.87
C ALA A 56 -3.83 6.11 5.32
N HIS A 57 -4.17 7.37 5.62
CA HIS A 57 -3.36 8.53 5.28
C HIS A 57 -1.98 8.47 5.93
N ARG A 58 -1.89 8.05 7.20
CA ARG A 58 -0.60 7.83 7.87
C ARG A 58 0.24 6.73 7.21
N MET A 59 -0.38 5.67 6.72
CA MET A 59 0.36 4.64 5.96
C MET A 59 0.91 5.21 4.65
N GLU A 60 0.23 6.16 4.00
CA GLU A 60 0.76 6.78 2.77
C GLU A 60 1.90 7.76 3.09
N SER A 61 1.69 8.63 4.07
CA SER A 61 2.63 9.71 4.39
C SER A 61 3.94 9.21 5.00
N SER A 62 3.89 8.10 5.76
CA SER A 62 5.09 7.42 6.29
C SER A 62 5.69 6.39 5.34
N GLY A 63 5.06 6.16 4.18
CA GLY A 63 5.48 5.17 3.22
C GLY A 63 6.74 5.55 2.45
N VAL A 64 7.41 4.54 1.90
CA VAL A 64 8.56 4.73 1.01
C VAL A 64 8.05 4.91 -0.44
N PRO A 65 8.67 5.80 -1.25
CA PRO A 65 8.33 5.91 -2.68
C PRO A 65 8.37 4.57 -3.42
N ASN A 66 7.43 4.38 -4.34
CA ASN A 66 7.24 3.16 -5.15
C ASN A 66 7.00 1.88 -4.34
N ARG A 67 6.49 2.01 -3.11
CA ARG A 67 6.08 0.89 -2.26
C ARG A 67 4.65 1.06 -1.78
N ILE A 68 4.06 -0.06 -1.37
CA ILE A 68 2.75 -0.11 -0.73
C ILE A 68 2.98 -0.40 0.74
N HIS A 69 2.58 0.55 1.60
CA HIS A 69 2.69 0.46 3.04
C HIS A 69 1.33 0.15 3.64
N VAL A 70 1.27 -0.86 4.49
CA VAL A 70 0.02 -1.34 5.06
C VAL A 70 0.11 -1.52 6.57
N SER A 71 -1.02 -1.29 7.24
CA SER A 71 -1.18 -1.68 8.64
C SER A 71 -1.26 -3.20 8.82
N GLY A 72 -0.99 -3.69 10.02
CA GLY A 72 -1.21 -5.10 10.41
C GLY A 72 -2.62 -5.61 10.08
N ALA A 73 -3.66 -4.81 10.36
CA ALA A 73 -5.05 -5.18 10.06
C ALA A 73 -5.28 -5.48 8.57
N THR A 74 -4.74 -4.65 7.66
CA THR A 74 -4.84 -4.92 6.21
C THR A 74 -4.01 -6.14 5.80
N ARG A 75 -2.81 -6.31 6.38
CA ARG A 75 -1.94 -7.46 6.09
C ARG A 75 -2.65 -8.79 6.36
N GLU A 76 -3.37 -8.89 7.47
CA GLU A 76 -4.10 -10.12 7.84
C GLU A 76 -5.18 -10.52 6.83
N LEU A 77 -5.74 -9.54 6.12
CA LEU A 77 -6.70 -9.74 5.03
C LEU A 77 -6.01 -10.11 3.71
N LEU A 78 -4.76 -9.67 3.50
CA LEU A 78 -3.96 -9.88 2.29
C LEU A 78 -2.91 -10.99 2.46
N ARG A 79 -3.38 -12.20 2.83
CA ARG A 79 -2.52 -13.35 3.15
C ARG A 79 -1.70 -13.92 1.99
N LYS A 80 -2.05 -13.56 0.75
CA LYS A 80 -1.37 -14.05 -0.48
C LYS A 80 -0.14 -13.25 -0.85
N GLU A 81 0.08 -12.12 -0.21
CA GLU A 81 1.15 -11.19 -0.54
C GLU A 81 2.36 -11.39 0.37
N THR A 82 3.53 -11.05 -0.15
CA THR A 82 4.79 -11.06 0.60
C THR A 82 5.04 -9.70 1.23
N TRP A 83 5.40 -9.71 2.51
CA TRP A 83 5.48 -8.52 3.35
C TRP A 83 6.82 -8.44 4.09
N GLU A 84 7.41 -7.25 4.10
CA GLU A 84 8.54 -6.89 4.96
C GLU A 84 8.02 -6.12 6.19
N GLN A 85 8.41 -6.54 7.38
CA GLN A 85 8.03 -5.85 8.60
C GLN A 85 8.86 -4.59 8.77
N THR A 86 8.20 -3.47 9.06
CA THR A 86 8.88 -2.20 9.36
C THR A 86 9.02 -2.02 10.87
N GLU A 87 9.64 -0.92 11.28
CA GLU A 87 9.73 -0.55 12.71
C GLU A 87 8.33 -0.34 13.33
N GLY A 88 7.28 -0.10 12.54
CA GLY A 88 5.95 0.24 13.03
C GLY A 88 5.78 1.74 13.25
N LEU A 89 4.53 2.20 13.35
CA LEU A 89 4.17 3.60 13.38
C LEU A 89 3.55 4.00 14.74
N LEU A 90 3.89 5.19 15.24
CA LEU A 90 3.25 5.75 16.42
C LEU A 90 1.88 6.33 16.05
N VAL A 91 0.84 5.83 16.71
CA VAL A 91 -0.54 6.35 16.60
C VAL A 91 -0.76 7.40 17.69
N ASP A 92 -1.75 8.28 17.50
CA ASP A 92 -2.03 9.43 18.38
C ASP A 92 -2.27 9.06 19.86
N ASP A 93 -2.69 7.83 20.14
CA ASP A 93 -2.86 7.28 21.48
C ASP A 93 -1.54 6.82 22.14
N GLY A 94 -0.39 7.16 21.55
CA GLY A 94 0.94 6.75 22.01
C GLY A 94 1.27 5.27 21.77
N LYS A 95 0.34 4.50 21.19
CA LYS A 95 0.52 3.08 20.86
C LYS A 95 1.31 2.93 19.57
N ARG A 96 2.21 1.94 19.54
CA ARG A 96 2.85 1.49 18.29
C ARG A 96 1.90 0.55 17.55
N MET A 97 1.71 0.82 16.27
CA MET A 97 1.01 -0.05 15.34
C MET A 97 2.02 -0.75 14.44
N ASP A 98 1.89 -2.06 14.31
CA ASP A 98 2.70 -2.85 13.38
C ASP A 98 2.32 -2.52 11.94
N THR A 99 3.33 -2.26 11.11
CA THR A 99 3.13 -1.91 9.70
C THR A 99 4.15 -2.62 8.81
N HIS A 100 3.77 -2.83 7.57
CA HIS A 100 4.46 -3.71 6.63
C HIS A 100 4.56 -3.08 5.26
N LEU A 101 5.67 -3.31 4.57
CA LEU A 101 5.86 -2.91 3.19
C LEU A 101 5.65 -4.12 2.28
N TRP A 102 4.91 -3.92 1.20
CA TRP A 102 4.76 -4.94 0.17
C TRP A 102 6.08 -5.10 -0.60
N VAL A 103 6.46 -6.35 -0.82
CA VAL A 103 7.65 -6.70 -1.61
C VAL A 103 7.20 -7.12 -3.01
N GLU A 104 7.69 -6.41 -4.03
CA GLU A 104 7.50 -6.81 -5.43
C GLU A 104 8.36 -8.04 -5.69
N GLU A 105 7.73 -9.18 -5.97
CA GLU A 105 8.44 -10.38 -6.40
C GLU A 105 9.00 -10.15 -7.81
N GLN A 106 10.31 -10.25 -7.96
CA GLN A 106 10.96 -10.12 -9.26
C GLN A 106 10.71 -11.40 -10.07
N GLU A 107 10.39 -11.27 -11.37
CA GLU A 107 10.12 -12.41 -12.25
C GLU A 107 11.28 -13.43 -12.30
N GLU A 108 12.53 -12.99 -12.10
CA GLU A 108 13.69 -13.86 -11.99
C GLU A 108 13.66 -14.78 -10.76
N ASP A 109 13.17 -14.29 -9.61
CA ASP A 109 13.05 -15.09 -8.37
C ASP A 109 11.97 -16.17 -8.50
N VAL A 110 10.90 -15.88 -9.23
CA VAL A 110 9.82 -16.84 -9.52
C VAL A 110 10.35 -17.96 -10.41
N LEU A 111 11.07 -17.61 -11.48
CA LEU A 111 11.70 -18.57 -12.38
C LEU A 111 12.74 -19.44 -11.67
N TYR A 112 13.53 -18.85 -10.76
CA TYR A 112 14.50 -19.57 -9.95
C TYR A 112 13.82 -20.55 -8.99
N LYS A 113 12.79 -20.13 -8.24
CA LYS A 113 12.01 -21.03 -7.37
C LYS A 113 11.36 -22.17 -8.15
N GLN A 114 10.85 -21.90 -9.35
CA GLN A 114 10.25 -22.94 -10.21
C GLN A 114 11.29 -23.94 -10.73
N ARG A 115 12.51 -23.49 -11.03
CA ARG A 115 13.63 -24.37 -11.43
C ARG A 115 14.20 -25.18 -10.26
N VAL A 116 14.22 -24.64 -9.05
CA VAL A 116 14.71 -25.33 -7.84
C VAL A 116 13.69 -26.34 -7.30
N MET A 117 12.40 -26.18 -7.59
CA MET A 117 11.36 -27.17 -7.28
C MET A 117 11.37 -28.40 -8.20
N ALA A 118 12.29 -28.48 -9.17
CA ALA A 118 12.51 -29.69 -9.95
C ALA A 118 13.38 -30.70 -9.18
N VAL A 119 12.71 -31.73 -8.65
CA VAL A 119 13.26 -33.01 -8.17
C VAL A 119 14.05 -32.96 -6.86
N TYR A 120 13.38 -33.34 -5.78
CA TYR A 120 13.90 -34.38 -4.90
C TYR A 120 12.85 -35.49 -4.88
N LEU A 121 13.14 -36.58 -5.62
CA LEU A 121 12.57 -37.91 -5.37
C LEU A 121 13.11 -38.45 -4.05
#